data_AF-A0A5J5HMM2-F1
#
_entry.id   AF-A0A5J5HMM2-F1
#
_cell.length_a   1.000
_cell.length_b   1.000
_cell.length_c   1.000
_cell.angle_alpha   90.00
_cell.angle_beta   90.00
_cell.angle_gamma   90.00
#
_symmetry.space_group_name_H-M   'P 1'
#
loop_
_entity.id
_entity.type
_entity.pdbx_description
1 polymer ?
#
loop_
_entity_poly.entity_id
_entity_poly.type
_entity_poly.pdbx_seq_one_letter_code
_entity_poly.pdbx_strand_id
1 'polypeptide(L)'
;MGVYGFTTLYNIFSVTIFIRSLFIKYRGKSLMIKEHELEHLMRSYFRNKTVAIMGYDEQGYEHAKKLRELNAEVLVVLRDGTEDAHWRKEGFEILPLWEAVDKANILQVW
;
A
#
# COMPACT_ATOMS: atom_id res chain seq x y z
N MET A 1 12.25 -28.42 10.04
CA MET A 1 12.79 -28.27 8.68
C MET A 1 11.65 -28.52 7.71
N GLY A 2 11.24 -27.54 6.89
CA GLY A 2 10.43 -27.81 5.68
C GLY A 2 8.94 -27.44 5.67
N VAL A 3 8.56 -26.18 5.91
CA VAL A 3 7.25 -25.64 5.45
C VAL A 3 7.32 -24.24 4.81
N TYR A 4 8.41 -23.48 5.04
CA TYR A 4 8.61 -22.14 4.46
C TYR A 4 9.02 -22.12 2.98
N GLY A 5 9.26 -23.28 2.35
CA GLY A 5 9.68 -23.35 0.95
C GLY A 5 8.53 -23.38 -0.06
N PHE A 6 7.34 -23.84 0.35
CA PHE A 6 6.24 -24.12 -0.59
C PHE A 6 5.33 -22.91 -0.82
N THR A 7 5.14 -22.05 0.20
CA THR A 7 4.31 -20.83 0.09
C THR A 7 4.98 -19.72 -0.73
N THR A 8 6.31 -19.59 -0.65
CA THR A 8 7.06 -18.55 -1.37
C THR A 8 7.08 -18.80 -2.89
N LEU A 9 7.17 -20.06 -3.33
CA LEU A 9 7.25 -20.42 -4.75
C LEU A 9 5.90 -20.27 -5.49
N TYR A 10 4.77 -20.57 -4.83
CA TYR A 10 3.44 -20.33 -5.42
C TYR A 10 3.15 -18.84 -5.61
N ASN A 11 3.66 -17.98 -4.72
CA ASN A 11 3.44 -16.55 -4.79
C ASN A 11 4.23 -15.90 -5.94
N ILE A 12 5.49 -16.32 -6.18
CA ILE A 12 6.32 -15.83 -7.28
C ILE A 12 5.74 -16.24 -8.65
N PHE A 13 5.17 -17.44 -8.76
CA PHE A 13 4.57 -17.92 -10.02
C PHE A 13 3.29 -17.16 -10.39
N SER A 14 2.44 -16.82 -9.41
CA SER A 14 1.16 -16.12 -9.65
C SER A 14 1.38 -14.64 -10.02
N VAL A 15 2.30 -13.96 -9.36
CA VAL A 15 2.65 -12.56 -9.65
C VAL A 15 3.32 -12.42 -11.03
N THR A 16 4.20 -13.36 -11.40
CA THR A 16 4.86 -13.34 -12.72
C THR A 16 3.88 -13.52 -13.88
N ILE A 17 2.86 -14.37 -13.72
CA ILE A 17 1.84 -14.62 -14.75
C ILE A 17 0.89 -13.43 -14.89
N PHE A 18 0.49 -12.79 -13.78
CA PHE A 18 -0.37 -11.60 -13.80
C PHE A 18 0.34 -10.39 -14.42
N ILE A 19 1.62 -10.17 -14.07
CA ILE A 19 2.43 -9.09 -14.66
C ILE A 19 2.65 -9.34 -16.16
N ARG A 20 2.93 -10.57 -16.60
CA ARG A 20 3.02 -10.90 -18.04
C ARG A 20 1.69 -10.71 -18.79
N SER A 21 0.56 -11.02 -18.17
CA SER A 21 -0.77 -10.82 -18.75
C SER A 21 -1.10 -9.33 -18.95
N LEU A 22 -0.81 -8.48 -17.96
CA LEU A 22 -0.91 -7.03 -18.13
C LEU A 22 0.06 -6.51 -19.20
N PHE A 23 1.30 -6.99 -19.21
CA PHE A 23 2.32 -6.52 -20.14
C PHE A 23 1.98 -6.82 -21.62
N ILE A 24 1.33 -7.95 -21.89
CA ILE A 24 0.88 -8.32 -23.25
C ILE A 24 -0.37 -7.52 -23.65
N LYS A 25 -1.27 -7.20 -22.72
CA LYS A 25 -2.51 -6.45 -23.00
C LYS A 25 -2.27 -4.97 -23.36
N TYR A 26 -1.17 -4.37 -22.91
CA TYR A 26 -0.89 -2.93 -23.06
C TYR A 26 0.21 -2.60 -24.08
N ARG A 27 0.59 -3.55 -24.94
CA ARG A 27 1.68 -3.38 -25.89
C ARG A 27 1.27 -2.53 -27.11
N GLY A 28 1.26 -1.20 -26.96
CA GLY A 28 1.15 -0.31 -28.11
C GLY A 28 0.82 1.15 -27.77
N LYS A 29 1.86 1.97 -27.57
CA LYS A 29 1.90 3.45 -27.61
C LYS A 29 0.84 4.22 -26.78
N SER A 30 1.34 5.05 -25.86
CA SER A 30 0.59 5.94 -24.93
C SER A 30 0.23 5.35 -23.55
N LEU A 31 1.26 4.90 -22.81
CA LEU A 31 1.17 4.60 -21.37
C LEU A 31 1.78 5.70 -20.49
N MET A 32 2.95 6.23 -20.85
CA MET A 32 3.65 7.23 -20.01
C MET A 32 2.87 8.54 -19.81
N ILE A 33 2.16 9.03 -20.84
CA ILE A 33 1.32 10.23 -20.72
C ILE A 33 0.17 9.97 -19.74
N LYS A 34 -0.43 8.77 -19.79
CA LYS A 34 -1.54 8.38 -18.91
C LYS A 34 -1.10 8.16 -17.47
N GLU A 35 0.10 7.64 -17.26
CA GLU A 35 0.64 7.40 -15.91
C GLU A 35 0.92 8.71 -15.17
N HIS A 36 1.54 9.68 -15.85
CA HIS A 36 1.74 11.02 -15.28
C HIS A 36 0.41 11.75 -15.00
N GLU A 37 -0.57 11.65 -15.90
CA GLU A 37 -1.92 12.18 -15.66
C GLU A 37 -2.60 11.50 -14.46
N LEU A 38 -2.45 10.18 -14.33
CA LEU A 38 -3.01 9.41 -13.23
C LEU A 38 -2.35 9.78 -11.89
N GLU A 39 -1.03 9.91 -11.85
CA GLU A 39 -0.33 10.37 -10.64
C GLU A 39 -0.78 11.77 -10.24
N HIS A 40 -0.91 12.68 -11.20
CA HIS A 40 -1.42 14.02 -10.92
C HIS A 40 -2.84 13.97 -10.34
N LEU A 41 -3.72 13.16 -10.93
CA LEU A 41 -5.08 12.97 -10.45
C LEU A 41 -5.11 12.37 -9.04
N MET A 42 -4.28 11.37 -8.76
CA MET A 42 -4.16 10.74 -7.44
C MET A 42 -3.65 11.75 -6.39
N ARG A 43 -2.60 12.51 -6.71
CA ARG A 43 -2.09 13.59 -5.83
C ARG A 43 -3.16 14.63 -5.54
N SER A 44 -3.97 14.97 -6.53
CA SER A 44 -5.11 15.87 -6.34
C SER A 44 -6.17 15.26 -5.44
N TYR A 45 -6.49 13.98 -5.64
CA TYR A 45 -7.52 13.25 -4.89
C TYR A 45 -7.17 13.07 -3.41
N PHE A 46 -5.93 12.73 -3.09
CA PHE A 46 -5.47 12.49 -1.72
C PHE A 46 -5.05 13.75 -0.97
N ARG A 47 -4.99 14.90 -1.65
CA ARG A 47 -4.68 16.18 -1.02
C ARG A 47 -5.71 16.47 0.08
N ASN A 48 -5.22 16.83 1.27
CA ASN A 48 -6.04 17.12 2.45
C ASN A 48 -6.95 15.95 2.88
N LYS A 49 -6.64 14.72 2.45
CA LYS A 49 -7.32 13.53 2.94
C LYS A 49 -6.41 12.76 3.87
N THR A 50 -6.98 12.34 4.99
CA THR A 50 -6.35 11.46 5.95
C THR A 50 -6.77 10.02 5.64
N VAL A 51 -5.78 9.15 5.41
CA VAL A 51 -5.98 7.73 5.11
C VAL A 51 -5.53 6.91 6.31
N ALA A 52 -6.42 6.12 6.89
CA ALA A 52 -6.05 5.11 7.87
C ALA A 52 -5.80 3.77 7.18
N ILE A 53 -4.56 3.30 7.30
CA ILE A 53 -4.10 1.98 6.88
C ILE A 53 -4.26 1.04 8.07
N MET A 54 -5.22 0.13 7.98
CA MET A 54 -5.39 -0.99 8.90
C MET A 54 -4.69 -2.19 8.27
N GLY A 55 -3.44 -2.44 8.65
CA GLY A 55 -2.59 -3.36 7.88
C GLY A 55 -1.66 -4.20 8.73
N TYR A 56 -1.61 -5.48 8.35
CA TYR A 56 -1.03 -6.59 9.10
C TYR A 56 0.18 -7.23 8.43
N ASP A 57 0.66 -6.65 7.32
CA ASP A 57 1.72 -7.19 6.49
C ASP A 57 2.55 -6.12 5.75
N GLU A 58 3.55 -6.58 5.01
CA GLU A 58 4.47 -5.77 4.19
C GLU A 58 3.75 -5.00 3.06
N GLN A 59 2.62 -5.51 2.55
CA GLN A 59 1.89 -4.84 1.46
C GLN A 59 1.25 -3.54 1.95
N GLY A 60 0.65 -3.57 3.14
CA GLY A 60 0.12 -2.38 3.79
C GLY A 60 1.21 -1.32 4.02
N TYR A 61 2.42 -1.76 4.41
CA TYR A 61 3.57 -0.90 4.62
C TYR A 61 4.04 -0.19 3.33
N GLU A 62 4.25 -0.94 2.24
CA GLU A 62 4.64 -0.34 0.96
C GLU A 62 3.54 0.58 0.40
N HIS A 63 2.28 0.25 0.64
CA HIS A 63 1.18 1.13 0.26
C HIS A 63 1.16 2.44 1.05
N ALA A 64 1.40 2.38 2.36
CA ALA A 64 1.47 3.55 3.23
C ALA A 64 2.60 4.50 2.80
N LYS A 65 3.76 3.97 2.38
CA LYS A 65 4.87 4.75 1.81
C LYS A 65 4.45 5.48 0.53
N LYS A 66 3.84 4.77 -0.42
CA LYS A 66 3.38 5.36 -1.67
C LYS A 66 2.36 6.48 -1.44
N LEU A 67 1.46 6.33 -0.48
CA LEU A 67 0.50 7.37 -0.11
C LEU A 67 1.20 8.62 0.44
N ARG A 68 2.23 8.46 1.29
CA ARG A 68 3.05 9.60 1.76
C ARG A 68 3.79 10.30 0.62
N GLU A 69 4.33 9.55 -0.33
CA GLU A 69 4.94 10.12 -1.55
C GLU A 69 3.94 10.94 -2.39
N LEU A 70 2.64 10.61 -2.31
CA LEU A 70 1.55 11.34 -2.93
C LEU A 70 1.07 12.56 -2.11
N ASN A 71 1.72 12.86 -0.97
CA ASN A 71 1.35 13.88 0.02
C ASN A 71 0.00 13.62 0.72
N ALA A 72 -0.40 12.36 0.83
CA ALA A 72 -1.51 11.98 1.71
C ALA A 72 -1.04 11.97 3.17
N GLU A 73 -1.93 12.33 4.08
CA GLU A 73 -1.72 12.08 5.51
C GLU A 73 -2.08 10.62 5.80
N VAL A 74 -1.17 9.88 6.42
CA VAL A 74 -1.33 8.44 6.63
C VAL A 74 -1.26 8.12 8.11
N LEU A 75 -2.34 7.54 8.63
CA LEU A 75 -2.44 6.97 9.97
C LEU A 75 -2.33 5.45 9.86
N VAL A 76 -1.66 4.82 10.81
CA VAL A 76 -1.45 3.37 10.79
C VAL A 76 -2.12 2.75 12.01
N VAL A 77 -2.87 1.68 11.79
CA VAL A 77 -3.44 0.84 12.83
C VAL A 77 -2.87 -0.55 12.69
N LEU A 78 -2.12 -0.98 13.70
CA LEU A 78 -1.57 -2.32 13.80
C LEU A 78 -2.32 -3.11 14.88
N ARG A 79 -2.31 -4.44 14.79
CA ARG A 79 -2.81 -5.29 15.89
C ARG A 79 -1.78 -5.41 16.98
N ASP A 80 -2.29 -5.69 18.16
CA ASP A 80 -1.50 -6.19 19.28
C ASP A 80 -0.63 -7.37 18.83
N GLY A 81 0.67 -7.24 19.07
CA GLY A 81 1.68 -8.25 18.72
C GLY A 81 2.25 -8.13 17.31
N THR A 82 1.79 -7.20 16.47
CA THR A 82 2.45 -6.87 15.20
C THR A 82 3.75 -6.10 15.46
N GLU A 83 4.82 -6.45 14.72
CA GLU A 83 6.09 -5.73 14.79
C GLU A 83 5.95 -4.31 14.22
N ASP A 84 6.19 -3.31 15.05
CA ASP A 84 5.98 -1.89 14.71
C ASP A 84 7.30 -1.11 14.49
N ALA A 85 8.45 -1.76 14.69
CA ALA A 85 9.76 -1.12 14.68
C ALA A 85 10.07 -0.42 13.35
N HIS A 86 9.77 -1.06 12.21
CA HIS A 86 10.00 -0.50 10.88
C HIS A 86 9.06 0.68 10.58
N TRP A 87 7.78 0.57 10.96
CA TRP A 87 6.81 1.67 10.86
C TRP A 87 7.26 2.92 11.61
N ARG A 88 7.64 2.76 12.89
CA ARG A 88 8.09 3.88 13.72
C ARG A 88 9.39 4.50 13.22
N LYS A 89 10.34 3.67 12.77
CA LYS A 89 11.62 4.12 12.22
C LYS A 89 11.45 5.05 11.02
N GLU A 90 10.42 4.81 10.22
CA GLU A 90 10.09 5.59 9.03
C GLU A 90 9.16 6.78 9.34
N GLY A 91 8.83 6.97 10.63
CA GLY A 91 8.06 8.10 11.13
C GLY A 91 6.56 7.99 10.85
N PHE A 92 6.01 6.77 10.73
CA PHE A 92 4.57 6.59 10.71
C PHE A 92 3.96 6.80 12.10
N GLU A 93 2.81 7.47 12.13
CA GLU A 93 2.00 7.61 13.34
C GLU A 93 1.11 6.37 13.51
N ILE A 94 1.31 5.66 14.61
CA ILE A 94 0.55 4.45 14.93
C ILE A 94 -0.47 4.81 16.00
N LEU A 95 -1.75 4.62 15.68
CA LEU A 95 -2.87 4.99 16.54
C LEU A 95 -3.75 3.78 16.88
N PRO A 96 -4.46 3.83 18.02
CA PRO A 96 -5.56 2.91 18.28
C PRO A 96 -6.62 2.98 17.18
N LEU A 97 -7.27 1.85 16.90
CA LEU A 97 -8.30 1.75 15.86
C LEU A 97 -9.36 2.86 15.95
N TRP A 98 -9.87 3.12 17.15
CA TRP A 98 -10.92 4.12 17.38
C TRP A 98 -10.48 5.53 17.02
N GLU A 99 -9.24 5.90 17.35
CA GLU A 99 -8.71 7.23 17.04
C GLU A 99 -8.43 7.39 15.54
N ALA A 100 -7.92 6.35 14.89
CA ALA A 100 -7.67 6.37 13.46
C ALA A 100 -8.98 6.48 12.66
N VAL A 101 -10.03 5.78 13.09
CA VAL A 101 -11.36 5.83 12.45
C VAL A 101 -12.00 7.21 12.61
N ASP A 102 -11.85 7.86 13.76
CA ASP A 102 -12.39 9.21 14.01
C ASP A 102 -11.70 10.29 13.14
N LYS A 103 -10.38 10.16 12.95
CA LYS A 103 -9.58 11.14 12.19
C LYS A 103 -9.58 10.91 10.68
N ALA A 104 -9.79 9.68 10.21
CA ALA A 104 -9.60 9.33 8.81
C ALA A 104 -10.80 9.66 7.93
N ASN A 105 -10.52 10.13 6.70
CA ASN A 105 -11.52 10.26 5.65
C ASN A 105 -11.66 8.97 4.83
N ILE A 106 -10.58 8.19 4.74
CA ILE A 106 -10.51 6.95 3.99
C ILE A 106 -9.98 5.87 4.91
N LEU A 107 -10.73 4.77 5.00
CA LEU A 107 -10.31 3.56 5.69
C LEU A 107 -9.87 2.52 4.66
N GLN A 108 -8.65 2.02 4.80
CA GLN A 108 -8.11 1.01 3.92
C GLN A 108 -7.66 -0.20 4.74
N VAL A 109 -8.24 -1.35 4.44
CA VAL A 109 -8.01 -2.61 5.13
C VAL A 109 -7.10 -3.48 4.28
N TRP A 110 -6.00 -3.95 4.86
CA TRP A 110 -5.01 -4.84 4.28
C TRP A 110 -4.98 -6.17 5.02
#